data_AF-A0AAV6TSI9-F1
#
_entry.id   AF-A0AAV6TSI9-F1
#
_cell.length_a   1.000
_cell.length_b   1.000
_cell.length_c   1.000
_cell.angle_alpha   90.00
_cell.angle_beta   90.00
_cell.angle_gamma   90.00
#
_symmetry.space_group_name_H-M   'P 1'
#
loop_
_entity.id
_entity.type
_entity.pdbx_description
1 polymer ?
#
loop_
_entity_poly.entity_id
_entity_poly.type
_entity_poly.pdbx_seq_one_letter_code
_entity_poly.pdbx_strand_id
1 'polypeptide(L)'
;MRCMFFKKGGHQNHRRNEIRNNAREVARLLQQLRRRKGKESCDLLSCIDHANYRDVIDAVRQVAGFSDESQVYQTPELARKMGLHVKSCALIANGIALENNDMILMQRTENFLKLHDLNFFTEIGAQARRVQNANKRNKQKLIPLREDVSTLTKFLKKTIVDNTNILEDTSAERAQKMQHGSCCRRPPSPKSWSSIEEEKGKYRE
;
A
#
# COMPACT_ATOMS: atom_id res chain seq x y z
N MET A 1 -14.93 16.72 -6.18
CA MET A 1 -13.93 16.07 -5.29
C MET A 1 -13.62 14.60 -5.61
N ARG A 2 -14.58 13.74 -5.95
CA ARG A 2 -14.32 12.31 -6.28
C ARG A 2 -13.26 12.12 -7.39
N CYS A 3 -13.23 13.02 -8.38
CA CYS A 3 -12.28 13.01 -9.49
C CYS A 3 -10.81 13.21 -9.06
N MET A 4 -10.55 14.01 -8.02
CA MET A 4 -9.21 14.40 -7.60
C MET A 4 -8.37 13.20 -7.12
N PHE A 5 -8.94 12.40 -6.23
CA PHE A 5 -8.29 11.19 -5.73
C PHE A 5 -8.33 10.06 -6.75
N PHE A 6 -9.35 10.03 -7.61
CA PHE A 6 -9.51 9.00 -8.63
C PHE A 6 -8.46 9.12 -9.77
N LYS A 7 -8.09 10.33 -10.19
CA LYS A 7 -7.04 10.55 -11.20
C LYS A 7 -5.65 10.03 -10.78
N LYS A 8 -5.34 10.01 -9.48
CA LYS A 8 -4.03 9.57 -8.94
C LYS A 8 -3.87 8.05 -8.74
N GLY A 9 -4.92 7.25 -9.02
CA GLY A 9 -4.81 5.81 -8.80
C GLY A 9 -6.10 4.99 -8.83
N GLY A 10 -7.20 5.55 -9.35
CA GLY A 10 -8.52 4.92 -9.35
C GLY A 10 -8.64 3.63 -10.17
N HIS A 11 -7.69 3.37 -11.06
CA HIS A 11 -7.60 2.12 -11.82
C HIS A 11 -7.11 0.95 -10.95
N GLN A 12 -6.40 1.23 -9.86
CA GLN A 12 -5.91 0.20 -8.94
C GLN A 12 -6.99 -0.14 -7.91
N ASN A 13 -7.48 -1.38 -7.93
CA ASN A 13 -8.56 -1.83 -7.04
C ASN A 13 -8.22 -1.66 -5.55
N HIS A 14 -6.97 -1.91 -5.15
CA HIS A 14 -6.53 -1.78 -3.76
C HIS A 14 -6.56 -0.33 -3.23
N ARG A 15 -6.46 0.69 -4.11
CA ARG A 15 -6.50 2.11 -3.72
C ARG A 15 -7.92 2.68 -3.63
N ARG A 16 -8.95 1.96 -4.07
CA ARG A 16 -10.34 2.47 -4.04
C ARG A 16 -10.82 2.77 -2.62
N ASN A 17 -10.42 1.97 -1.63
CA ASN A 17 -10.77 2.19 -0.23
C ASN A 17 -10.06 3.42 0.33
N GLU A 18 -8.79 3.61 0.01
CA GLU A 18 -8.03 4.81 0.36
C GLU A 18 -8.67 6.06 -0.24
N ILE A 19 -9.02 6.04 -1.52
CA ILE A 19 -9.70 7.14 -2.21
C ILE A 19 -11.01 7.52 -1.51
N ARG A 20 -11.83 6.52 -1.15
CA ARG A 20 -13.09 6.74 -0.41
C ARG A 20 -12.84 7.34 0.97
N ASN A 21 -11.82 6.86 1.68
CA ASN A 21 -11.47 7.38 3.00
C ASN A 21 -10.99 8.82 2.91
N ASN A 22 -10.05 9.13 2.02
CA ASN A 22 -9.55 10.48 1.80
C ASN A 22 -10.69 11.46 1.46
N ALA A 23 -11.64 11.04 0.61
CA ALA A 23 -12.81 11.84 0.29
C ALA A 23 -13.71 12.11 1.52
N ARG A 24 -13.93 11.10 2.37
CA ARG A 24 -14.70 11.25 3.61
C ARG A 24 -13.98 12.13 4.63
N GLU A 25 -12.67 12.02 4.72
CA GLU A 25 -11.88 12.85 5.63
C GLU A 25 -11.95 14.33 5.25
N VAL A 26 -11.79 14.66 3.96
CA VAL A 26 -11.99 16.03 3.47
C VAL A 26 -13.43 16.50 3.68
N ALA A 27 -14.42 15.62 3.52
CA ALA A 27 -15.82 15.96 3.79
C ALA A 27 -16.06 16.26 5.29
N ARG A 28 -15.42 15.53 6.21
CA ARG A 28 -15.46 15.82 7.65
C ARG A 28 -14.85 17.19 7.95
N LEU A 29 -13.72 17.53 7.33
CA LEU A 29 -13.12 18.85 7.45
C LEU A 29 -14.08 19.96 6.99
N LEU A 30 -14.71 19.79 5.82
CA LEU A 30 -15.68 20.75 5.31
C LEU A 30 -16.88 20.91 6.25
N GLN A 31 -17.39 19.82 6.84
CA GLN A 31 -18.48 19.88 7.81
C GLN A 31 -18.08 20.68 9.06
N GLN A 32 -16.86 20.51 9.58
CA GLN A 32 -16.38 21.31 10.72
C GLN A 32 -16.21 22.78 10.35
N LEU A 33 -15.68 23.08 9.16
CA LEU A 33 -15.56 24.45 8.68
C LEU A 33 -16.92 25.15 8.55
N ARG A 34 -17.94 24.44 8.05
CA ARG A 34 -19.31 24.97 7.94
C ARG A 34 -19.91 25.27 9.32
N ARG A 35 -19.71 24.37 10.28
CA ARG A 35 -20.14 24.58 11.67
C ARG A 35 -19.47 25.81 12.29
N ARG A 36 -18.15 25.97 12.13
CA ARG A 36 -17.42 27.13 12.67
C ARG A 36 -17.82 28.45 12.02
N LYS A 37 -18.07 28.46 10.70
CA LYS A 37 -18.49 29.67 9.97
C LYS A 37 -19.98 29.97 10.06
N GLY A 38 -20.80 29.06 10.61
CA GLY A 38 -22.26 29.21 10.67
C GLY A 38 -22.93 29.27 9.29
N LYS A 39 -22.28 28.75 8.24
CA LYS A 39 -22.78 28.79 6.84
C LYS A 39 -22.79 27.40 6.24
N GLU A 40 -23.98 26.86 6.03
CA GLU A 40 -24.15 25.52 5.44
C GLU A 40 -23.67 25.45 3.98
N SER A 41 -23.76 26.56 3.26
CA SER A 41 -23.39 26.67 1.86
C SER A 41 -21.90 26.97 1.61
N CYS A 42 -20.98 26.95 2.62
CA CYS A 42 -19.55 27.14 2.32
C CYS A 42 -19.10 26.00 1.39
N ASP A 43 -18.53 26.38 0.25
CA ASP A 43 -17.78 25.46 -0.58
C ASP A 43 -16.33 25.38 -0.11
N LEU A 44 -15.70 24.23 -0.33
CA LEU A 44 -14.34 24.01 0.12
C LEU A 44 -13.37 25.02 -0.50
N LEU A 45 -13.55 25.37 -1.78
CA LEU A 45 -12.70 26.34 -2.48
C LEU A 45 -12.81 27.73 -1.85
N SER A 46 -14.03 28.16 -1.49
CA SER A 46 -14.26 29.44 -0.81
C SER A 46 -13.70 29.48 0.62
N CYS A 47 -13.53 28.29 1.22
CA CYS A 47 -12.97 28.12 2.55
C CYS A 47 -11.42 28.12 2.52
N ILE A 48 -10.76 27.96 1.35
CA ILE A 48 -9.30 28.05 1.17
C ILE A 48 -8.89 29.50 0.90
N ASP A 49 -8.65 30.23 1.99
CA ASP A 49 -8.20 31.60 1.94
C ASP A 49 -7.22 31.88 3.07
N HIS A 50 -6.15 32.62 2.77
CA HIS A 50 -5.11 32.98 3.73
C HIS A 50 -5.67 33.71 4.96
N ALA A 51 -6.68 34.57 4.80
CA ALA A 51 -7.35 35.27 5.90
C ALA A 51 -8.03 34.30 6.89
N ASN A 52 -8.51 33.16 6.40
CA ASN A 52 -9.21 32.15 7.20
C ASN A 52 -8.30 30.97 7.58
N TYR A 53 -6.97 31.09 7.40
CA TYR A 53 -6.06 29.96 7.59
C TYR A 53 -6.13 29.40 9.01
N ARG A 54 -6.26 30.26 10.02
CA ARG A 54 -6.42 29.84 11.42
C ARG A 54 -7.67 28.99 11.62
N ASP A 55 -8.77 29.33 10.95
CA ASP A 55 -9.99 28.53 11.03
C ASP A 55 -9.83 27.14 10.44
N VAL A 56 -9.04 27.03 9.37
CA VAL A 56 -8.72 25.74 8.75
C VAL A 56 -7.88 24.88 9.68
N ILE A 57 -6.87 25.46 10.34
CA ILE A 57 -6.02 24.75 11.31
C ILE A 57 -6.81 24.24 12.51
N ASP A 58 -7.68 25.07 13.08
CA ASP A 58 -8.54 24.66 14.19
C ASP A 58 -9.54 23.58 13.77
N ALA A 59 -10.13 23.69 12.58
CA ALA A 59 -10.99 22.64 12.05
C ALA A 59 -10.22 21.31 11.86
N VAL A 60 -8.97 21.36 11.39
CA VAL A 60 -8.11 20.17 11.31
C VAL A 60 -7.83 19.57 12.69
N ARG A 61 -7.55 20.41 13.70
CA ARG A 61 -7.35 19.96 15.09
C ARG A 61 -8.58 19.23 15.62
N GLN A 62 -9.77 19.78 15.42
CA GLN A 62 -11.02 19.14 15.83
C GLN A 62 -11.26 17.80 15.11
N VAL A 63 -11.05 17.75 13.79
CA VAL A 63 -11.19 16.49 13.02
C VAL A 63 -10.21 15.42 13.49
N ALA A 64 -9.00 15.81 13.89
CA ALA A 64 -7.99 14.89 14.39
C ALA A 64 -8.16 14.48 15.87
N GLY A 65 -9.17 15.01 16.55
CA GLY A 65 -9.41 14.77 17.97
C GLY A 65 -8.31 15.35 18.85
N PHE A 66 -7.90 16.60 18.57
CA PHE A 66 -6.98 17.33 19.45
C PHE A 66 -7.68 17.67 20.77
N SER A 67 -7.02 17.36 21.89
CA SER A 67 -7.46 17.75 23.24
C SER A 67 -6.65 18.94 23.70
N ASP A 68 -7.32 20.05 24.01
CA ASP A 68 -6.66 21.27 24.50
C ASP A 68 -6.03 21.07 25.90
N GLU A 69 -6.64 20.22 26.73
CA GLU A 69 -6.15 19.91 28.09
C GLU A 69 -4.82 19.14 28.05
N SER A 70 -4.74 18.10 27.21
CA SER A 70 -3.57 17.22 27.14
C SER A 70 -2.56 17.65 26.07
N GLN A 71 -2.94 18.56 25.17
CA GLN A 71 -2.16 18.95 23.98
C GLN A 71 -1.77 17.75 23.10
N VAL A 72 -2.63 16.73 23.04
CA VAL A 72 -2.40 15.47 22.31
C VAL A 72 -3.52 15.22 21.29
N TYR A 73 -3.13 14.64 20.15
CA TYR A 73 -4.07 14.18 19.12
C TYR A 73 -4.50 12.75 19.39
N GLN A 74 -5.82 12.49 19.36
CA GLN A 74 -6.35 11.13 19.41
C GLN A 74 -5.88 10.30 18.22
N THR A 75 -5.94 10.88 17.01
CA THR A 75 -5.47 10.22 15.78
C THR A 75 -4.38 11.07 15.10
N PRO A 76 -3.11 10.96 15.54
CA PRO A 76 -2.03 11.81 15.01
C PRO A 76 -1.75 11.58 13.52
N GLU A 77 -1.99 10.37 13.01
CA GLU A 77 -1.84 10.09 11.58
C GLU A 77 -2.84 10.87 10.72
N LEU A 78 -4.07 11.03 11.22
CA LEU A 78 -5.12 11.80 10.56
C LEU A 78 -4.74 13.28 10.50
N ALA A 79 -4.25 13.85 11.61
CA ALA A 79 -3.76 15.24 11.65
C ALA A 79 -2.72 15.51 10.55
N ARG A 80 -1.74 14.62 10.42
CA ARG A 80 -0.69 14.72 9.39
C ARG A 80 -1.26 14.57 7.97
N LYS A 81 -2.16 13.61 7.75
CA LYS A 81 -2.82 13.41 6.44
C LYS A 81 -3.64 14.62 6.03
N MET A 82 -4.37 15.22 6.97
CA MET A 82 -5.23 16.38 6.71
C MET A 82 -4.46 17.56 6.11
N GLY A 83 -3.24 17.83 6.56
CA GLY A 83 -2.40 18.86 5.94
C GLY A 83 -2.14 18.63 4.46
N LEU A 84 -1.78 17.39 4.11
CA LEU A 84 -1.54 17.01 2.71
C LEU A 84 -2.81 17.17 1.86
N HIS A 85 -3.97 16.82 2.42
CA HIS A 85 -5.25 17.00 1.74
C HIS A 85 -5.60 18.48 1.54
N VAL A 86 -5.46 19.30 2.58
CA VAL A 86 -5.67 20.76 2.53
C VAL A 86 -4.76 21.39 1.49
N LYS A 87 -3.46 21.07 1.50
CA LYS A 87 -2.50 21.53 0.48
C LYS A 87 -2.93 21.12 -0.92
N SER A 88 -3.36 19.87 -1.09
CA SER A 88 -3.82 19.40 -2.40
C SER A 88 -5.05 20.17 -2.88
N CYS A 89 -6.02 20.45 -2.00
CA CYS A 89 -7.20 21.25 -2.34
C CYS A 89 -6.81 22.68 -2.71
N ALA A 90 -5.83 23.28 -2.03
CA ALA A 90 -5.34 24.61 -2.34
C ALA A 90 -4.61 24.67 -3.69
N LEU A 91 -3.86 23.63 -4.04
CA LEU A 91 -3.25 23.50 -5.38
C LEU A 91 -4.29 23.41 -6.49
N ILE A 92 -5.41 22.71 -6.25
CA ILE A 92 -6.51 22.71 -7.22
C ILE A 92 -7.15 24.09 -7.33
N ALA A 93 -7.41 24.75 -6.21
CA ALA A 93 -7.99 26.09 -6.23
C ALA A 93 -7.10 27.05 -7.03
N ASN A 94 -5.77 26.97 -6.86
CA ASN A 94 -4.82 27.74 -7.64
C ASN A 94 -4.84 27.36 -9.13
N GLY A 95 -4.88 26.06 -9.46
CA GLY A 95 -5.00 25.61 -10.84
C GLY A 95 -6.26 26.13 -11.54
N ILE A 96 -7.40 26.12 -10.85
CA ILE A 96 -8.66 26.69 -11.37
C ILE A 96 -8.54 28.21 -11.55
N ALA A 97 -7.87 28.91 -10.64
CA ALA A 97 -7.64 30.35 -10.76
C ALA A 97 -6.77 30.68 -11.99
N LEU A 98 -5.72 29.88 -12.23
CA LEU A 98 -4.85 30.00 -13.41
C LEU A 98 -5.61 29.72 -14.71
N GLU A 99 -6.42 28.67 -14.75
CA GLU A 99 -7.26 28.34 -15.93
C GLU A 99 -8.24 29.47 -16.27
N ASN A 100 -8.80 30.13 -15.25
CA ASN A 100 -9.80 31.19 -15.42
C ASN A 100 -9.20 32.63 -15.47
N ASN A 101 -7.87 32.78 -15.37
CA ASN A 101 -7.19 34.07 -15.22
C ASN A 101 -7.73 34.95 -14.07
N ASP A 102 -8.17 34.34 -12.97
CA ASP A 102 -8.62 35.07 -11.78
C ASP A 102 -7.43 35.43 -10.89
N MET A 103 -6.92 36.65 -11.09
CA MET A 103 -5.76 37.18 -10.36
C MET A 103 -5.97 37.26 -8.84
N ILE A 104 -7.21 37.52 -8.39
CA ILE A 104 -7.51 37.67 -6.96
C ILE A 104 -7.47 36.30 -6.29
N LEU A 105 -8.13 35.32 -6.89
CA LEU A 105 -8.14 33.95 -6.37
C LEU A 105 -6.74 33.32 -6.42
N MET A 106 -5.98 33.59 -7.46
CA MET A 106 -4.58 33.15 -7.59
C MET A 106 -3.74 33.69 -6.44
N GLN A 107 -3.77 35.00 -6.17
CA GLN A 107 -2.98 35.59 -5.08
C GLN A 107 -3.38 35.04 -3.70
N ARG A 108 -4.68 34.86 -3.44
CA ARG A 108 -5.18 34.31 -2.17
C ARG A 108 -4.72 32.87 -1.96
N THR A 109 -4.79 32.04 -3.00
CA THR A 109 -4.41 30.62 -2.93
C THR A 109 -2.90 30.44 -2.83
N GLU A 110 -2.10 31.25 -3.52
CA GLU A 110 -0.64 31.27 -3.37
C GLU A 110 -0.20 31.68 -1.96
N ASN A 111 -0.78 32.75 -1.42
CA ASN A 111 -0.49 33.18 -0.06
C ASN A 111 -0.89 32.12 0.96
N PHE A 112 -2.03 31.45 0.76
CA PHE A 112 -2.44 30.31 1.59
C PHE A 112 -1.44 29.16 1.51
N LEU A 113 -0.96 28.79 0.32
CA LEU A 113 0.03 27.72 0.15
C LEU A 113 1.35 28.04 0.85
N LYS A 114 1.86 29.27 0.70
CA LYS A 114 3.06 29.74 1.40
C LYS A 114 2.88 29.66 2.91
N LEU A 115 1.76 30.17 3.43
CA LEU A 115 1.44 30.13 4.85
C LEU A 115 1.32 28.68 5.37
N HIS A 116 0.73 27.80 4.57
CA HIS A 116 0.59 26.39 4.89
C HIS A 116 1.95 25.69 5.00
N ASP A 117 2.85 25.93 4.05
CA ASP A 117 4.17 25.29 4.05
C ASP A 117 5.05 25.76 5.21
N LEU A 118 4.92 27.02 5.63
CA LEU A 118 5.64 27.56 6.78
C LEU A 118 5.10 27.04 8.12
N ASN A 119 3.77 27.02 8.28
CA ASN A 119 3.16 26.87 9.61
C ASN A 119 2.59 25.47 9.87
N PHE A 120 2.13 24.75 8.86
CA PHE A 120 1.39 23.51 9.12
C PHE A 120 2.25 22.43 9.80
N PHE A 121 3.48 22.25 9.29
CA PHE A 121 4.38 21.22 9.82
C PHE A 121 4.94 21.56 11.19
N THR A 122 5.11 22.84 11.51
CA THR A 122 5.59 23.31 12.80
C THR A 122 4.49 23.23 13.86
N GLU A 123 3.28 23.68 13.54
CA GLU A 123 2.15 23.74 14.48
C GLU A 123 1.51 22.37 14.73
N ILE A 124 1.18 21.63 13.67
CA ILE A 124 0.46 20.35 13.77
C ILE A 124 1.41 19.18 13.55
N GLY A 125 2.24 19.25 12.50
CA GLY A 125 3.06 18.12 12.07
C GLY A 125 4.06 17.64 13.13
N ALA A 126 4.74 18.56 13.81
CA ALA A 126 5.72 18.24 14.84
C ALA A 126 5.05 17.57 16.06
N GLN A 127 3.94 18.11 16.54
CA GLN A 127 3.18 17.55 17.66
C GLN A 127 2.60 16.18 17.30
N ALA A 128 1.95 16.05 16.15
CA ALA A 128 1.38 14.79 15.67
C ALA A 128 2.46 13.69 15.55
N ARG A 129 3.64 14.03 15.03
CA ARG A 129 4.77 13.09 14.93
C ARG A 129 5.31 12.67 16.31
N ARG A 130 5.37 13.60 17.28
CA ARG A 130 5.77 13.27 18.66
C ARG A 130 4.82 12.25 19.27
N VAL A 131 3.51 12.48 19.18
CA VAL A 131 2.48 11.55 19.67
C VAL A 131 2.56 10.21 18.93
N GLN A 132 2.68 10.23 17.60
CA GLN A 132 2.81 9.00 16.81
C GLN A 132 4.04 8.18 17.22
N ASN A 133 5.17 8.83 17.48
CA ASN A 133 6.39 8.15 17.91
C ASN A 133 6.26 7.61 19.34
N ALA A 134 5.62 8.36 20.25
CA ALA A 134 5.29 7.86 21.58
C ALA A 134 4.39 6.62 21.50
N ASN A 135 3.33 6.65 20.69
CA ASN A 135 2.45 5.51 20.47
C ASN A 135 3.20 4.29 19.92
N LYS A 136 4.16 4.50 19.01
CA LYS A 136 5.00 3.40 18.49
C LYS A 136 5.93 2.82 19.54
N ARG A 137 6.51 3.66 20.42
CA ARG A 137 7.38 3.21 21.53
C ARG A 137 6.57 2.45 22.58
N ASN A 138 5.36 2.91 22.87
CA ASN A 138 4.47 2.33 23.88
C ASN A 138 3.69 1.12 23.35
N LYS A 139 3.66 0.90 22.02
CA LYS A 139 3.00 -0.27 21.44
C LYS A 139 3.72 -1.52 21.94
N GLN A 140 3.03 -2.31 22.77
CA GLN A 140 3.52 -3.59 23.26
C GLN A 140 3.96 -4.45 22.07
N LYS A 141 5.26 -4.74 21.99
CA LYS A 141 5.78 -5.71 21.04
C LYS A 141 5.51 -7.08 21.63
N LEU A 142 4.49 -7.76 21.12
CA LEU A 142 4.28 -9.18 21.39
C LEU A 142 5.52 -9.92 20.94
N ILE A 143 6.35 -10.32 21.91
CA ILE A 143 7.40 -11.29 21.68
C ILE A 143 6.74 -12.67 21.66
N PRO A 144 7.15 -13.57 20.76
CA PRO A 144 6.61 -14.92 20.74
C PRO A 144 6.86 -15.59 22.08
N LEU A 145 5.89 -16.36 22.54
CA LEU A 145 6.03 -17.13 23.77
C LEU A 145 7.11 -18.19 23.58
N ARG A 146 7.68 -18.68 24.69
CA ARG A 146 8.70 -19.72 24.65
C ARG A 146 8.18 -20.97 23.93
N GLU A 147 6.90 -21.27 24.13
CA GLU A 147 6.17 -22.37 23.54
C GLU A 147 6.09 -22.23 22.01
N ASP A 148 5.81 -21.03 21.51
CA ASP A 148 5.76 -20.73 20.07
C ASP A 148 7.13 -20.94 19.43
N VAL A 149 8.19 -20.41 20.05
CA VAL A 149 9.57 -20.56 19.56
C VAL A 149 10.01 -22.03 19.60
N SER A 150 9.66 -22.75 20.67
CA SER A 150 9.96 -24.19 20.79
C SER A 150 9.24 -25.01 19.74
N THR A 151 7.96 -24.73 19.50
CA THR A 151 7.12 -25.42 18.51
C THR A 151 7.66 -25.20 17.10
N LEU A 152 7.97 -23.95 16.75
CA LEU A 152 8.58 -23.61 15.48
C LEU A 152 9.94 -24.32 15.30
N THR A 153 10.78 -24.33 16.35
CA THR A 153 12.09 -24.99 16.30
C THR A 153 11.97 -26.50 16.07
N LYS A 154 11.02 -27.15 16.75
CA LYS A 154 10.75 -28.59 16.57
C LYS A 154 10.25 -28.89 15.15
N PHE A 155 9.32 -28.08 14.66
CA PHE A 155 8.80 -28.21 13.30
C PHE A 155 9.94 -28.09 12.27
N LEU A 156 10.74 -27.02 12.35
CA LEU A 156 11.86 -26.80 11.44
C LEU A 156 12.88 -27.95 11.47
N LYS A 157 13.24 -28.45 12.65
CA LYS A 157 14.14 -29.61 12.77
C LYS A 157 13.56 -30.86 12.12
N LYS A 158 12.27 -31.13 12.34
CA LYS A 158 11.58 -32.26 11.71
C LYS A 158 11.59 -32.11 10.18
N THR A 159 11.19 -30.95 9.68
CA THR A 159 11.17 -30.68 8.22
C THR A 159 12.56 -30.80 7.59
N ILE A 160 13.62 -30.39 8.29
CA ILE A 160 15.00 -30.58 7.82
C ILE A 160 15.30 -32.08 7.69
N VAL A 161 15.04 -32.87 8.74
CA VAL A 161 15.29 -34.33 8.72
C VAL A 161 14.48 -35.03 7.63
N ASP A 162 13.19 -34.72 7.52
CA ASP A 162 12.32 -35.31 6.50
C ASP A 162 12.85 -34.99 5.09
N ASN A 163 13.24 -33.74 4.84
CA ASN A 163 13.80 -33.33 3.55
C ASN A 163 15.19 -33.92 3.28
N THR A 164 16.06 -34.05 4.27
CA THR A 164 17.38 -34.69 4.09
C THR A 164 17.21 -36.17 3.74
N ASN A 165 16.30 -36.86 4.41
CA ASN A 165 16.00 -38.27 4.11
C ASN A 165 15.46 -38.42 2.68
N ILE A 166 14.52 -37.56 2.26
CA ILE A 166 14.02 -37.55 0.88
C ILE A 166 15.16 -37.35 -0.14
N LEU A 167 16.11 -36.45 0.14
CA LEU A 167 17.25 -36.21 -0.75
C LEU A 167 18.22 -37.40 -0.78
N GLU A 168 18.47 -38.04 0.36
CA GLU A 168 19.29 -39.24 0.46
C GLU A 168 18.64 -40.41 -0.27
N ASP A 169 17.35 -40.67 -0.04
CA ASP A 169 16.58 -41.73 -0.69
C ASP A 169 16.49 -41.53 -2.21
N THR A 170 16.24 -40.30 -2.67
CA THR A 170 16.21 -39.99 -4.11
C THR A 170 17.58 -40.07 -4.77
N SER A 171 18.66 -39.79 -4.03
CA SER A 171 20.03 -40.01 -4.51
C SER A 171 20.39 -41.50 -4.60
N ALA A 172 19.91 -42.31 -3.64
CA ALA A 172 20.07 -43.76 -3.61
C ALA A 172 19.28 -44.43 -4.77
N GLU A 173 18.03 -44.03 -5.01
CA GLU A 173 17.23 -44.51 -6.15
C GLU A 173 17.87 -44.15 -7.49
N ARG A 174 18.45 -42.94 -7.62
CA ARG A 174 19.19 -42.54 -8.82
C ARG A 174 20.46 -43.38 -9.03
N ALA A 175 21.21 -43.67 -7.96
CA ALA A 175 22.38 -44.53 -8.01
C ALA A 175 22.02 -45.98 -8.38
N GLN A 176 20.91 -46.49 -7.87
CA GLN A 176 20.40 -47.83 -8.17
C GLN A 176 19.85 -47.95 -9.60
N LYS A 177 19.18 -46.91 -10.11
CA LYS A 177 18.81 -46.82 -11.54
C LYS A 177 20.02 -46.72 -12.46
N MET A 178 21.12 -46.10 -12.03
CA MET A 178 22.38 -46.12 -12.79
C MET A 178 23.06 -47.49 -12.79
N GLN A 179 22.94 -48.28 -11.71
CA GLN A 179 23.43 -49.67 -11.67
C GLN A 179 22.56 -50.63 -12.51
N HIS A 180 21.24 -50.45 -12.53
CA HIS A 180 20.32 -51.27 -13.34
C HIS A 180 20.15 -50.79 -14.79
N GLY A 181 20.59 -49.57 -15.12
CA GLY A 181 20.73 -49.06 -16.48
C GLY A 181 21.95 -49.59 -17.25
N SER A 182 22.77 -50.44 -16.62
CA SER A 182 23.95 -51.08 -17.22
C SER A 182 23.65 -52.43 -17.92
N CYS A 183 22.40 -52.72 -18.28
CA CYS A 183 22.15 -53.85 -19.20
C CYS A 183 22.20 -53.35 -20.65
N CYS A 184 23.41 -53.06 -21.13
CA CYS A 184 23.68 -52.95 -22.56
C CYS A 184 23.41 -54.31 -23.21
N ARG A 185 22.16 -54.61 -23.56
CA ARG A 185 21.90 -55.66 -24.55
C ARG A 185 22.45 -55.16 -25.87
N ARG A 186 23.51 -55.80 -26.34
CA ARG A 186 24.04 -55.66 -27.71
C ARG A 186 22.84 -55.78 -28.66
N PRO A 187 22.61 -54.84 -29.61
CA PRO A 187 21.54 -54.99 -30.58
C PRO A 187 21.76 -56.30 -31.33
N PRO A 188 20.70 -57.08 -31.62
CA PRO A 188 20.84 -58.28 -32.44
C PRO A 188 21.34 -57.88 -33.84
N SER A 189 22.21 -58.71 -34.42
CA SER A 189 22.77 -58.48 -35.75
C SER A 189 21.65 -58.36 -36.80
N PRO A 190 21.81 -57.50 -37.83
CA PRO A 190 20.81 -57.36 -38.88
C PRO A 190 20.54 -58.71 -39.57
N LYS A 191 19.26 -59.03 -39.81
CA LYS A 191 18.84 -60.21 -40.58
C LYS A 191 19.30 -60.09 -42.04
N SER A 192 19.63 -61.21 -42.69
CA SER A 192 20.08 -61.24 -44.08
C SER A 192 18.99 -60.78 -45.04
N TRP A 193 19.41 -60.11 -46.12
CA TRP A 193 18.55 -59.51 -47.15
C TRP A 193 17.53 -60.47 -47.79
N SER A 194 17.79 -61.77 -47.75
CA SER A 194 16.89 -62.82 -48.25
C SER A 194 15.54 -62.90 -47.54
N SER A 195 15.43 -62.40 -46.30
CA SER A 195 14.16 -62.42 -45.54
C SER A 195 13.27 -61.19 -45.72
N ILE A 196 13.66 -60.21 -46.54
CA ILE A 196 12.90 -58.95 -46.74
C ILE A 196 12.07 -58.98 -48.04
N GLU A 197 12.41 -59.83 -49.02
CA GLU A 197 11.69 -59.85 -50.30
C GLU A 197 10.39 -60.67 -50.29
N GLU A 198 10.23 -61.63 -49.36
CA GLU A 198 8.97 -62.37 -49.20
C GLU A 198 7.82 -61.52 -48.63
N GLU A 199 8.11 -60.42 -47.94
CA GLU A 199 7.09 -59.55 -47.33
C GLU A 199 6.54 -58.48 -48.26
N LYS A 200 7.18 -58.21 -49.42
CA LYS A 200 6.75 -57.16 -50.36
C LYS A 200 5.75 -57.64 -51.43
N GLY A 201 5.47 -58.94 -51.52
CA GLY A 201 4.50 -59.50 -52.47
C GLY A 201 3.03 -59.46 -52.02
N LYS A 202 2.74 -59.01 -50.79
CA LYS A 202 1.40 -59.15 -50.17
C LYS A 202 0.54 -57.88 -50.15
N TYR A 203 1.00 -56.79 -50.74
CA TYR A 203 0.23 -55.53 -50.87
C TYR A 203 0.36 -54.93 -52.27
N ARG A 204 -0.07 -55.68 -53.27
CA ARG A 204 -0.36 -55.12 -54.61
C ARG A 204 -1.58 -55.81 -55.21
N GLU A 205 -2.75 -55.45 -54.68
CA GLU A 205 -4.03 -55.33 -55.40
C GLU A 205 -4.78 -54.12 -54.85
#